data_AF-A0A3Q9WQ66-F1
#
_entry.id   AF-A0A3Q9WQ66-F1
#
_cell.length_a   1.000
_cell.length_b   1.000
_cell.length_c   1.000
_cell.angle_alpha   90.00
_cell.angle_beta   90.00
_cell.angle_gamma   90.00
#
_symmetry.space_group_name_H-M   'P 1'
#
loop_
_entity.id
_entity.type
_entity.pdbx_description
1 polymer ?
#
loop_
_entity_poly.entity_id
_entity_poly.type
_entity_poly.pdbx_seq_one_letter_code
_entity_poly.pdbx_strand_id
1 'polypeptide(L)' 'MAVAKAKGRLRGKQPKLSEHQRKHLLGLVDSGEYTRGEIAELMGVSRTTVYREIQRRSRTATP' A
#
# COMPACT_ATOMS: atom_id res chain seq x y z
N MET A 1 -11.26 17.30 21.53
CA MET A 1 -11.05 15.85 21.26
C MET A 1 -12.14 15.29 20.34
N ALA A 2 -12.32 15.83 19.13
CA ALA A 2 -13.47 15.54 18.27
C ALA A 2 -13.14 14.96 16.88
N VAL A 3 -11.85 14.70 16.58
CA VAL A 3 -11.44 14.29 15.22
C VAL A 3 -11.33 12.77 15.06
N ALA A 4 -11.42 12.00 16.16
CA ALA A 4 -11.32 10.53 16.12
C ALA A 4 -12.55 9.81 15.55
N LYS A 5 -13.64 10.53 15.22
CA LYS A 5 -14.92 9.94 14.75
C LYS A 5 -15.17 10.03 13.24
N ALA A 6 -14.35 10.74 12.45
CA ALA A 6 -14.65 10.98 11.02
C ALA A 6 -13.95 10.03 10.03
N LYS A 7 -12.90 9.30 10.46
CA LYS A 7 -12.21 8.31 9.61
C LYS A 7 -12.21 7.00 10.38
N GLY A 8 -13.17 6.14 10.10
CA GLY A 8 -13.44 4.90 10.83
C GLY A 8 -12.15 4.23 11.30
N ARG A 9 -12.05 3.98 12.62
CA ARG A 9 -10.96 3.22 13.23
C ARG A 9 -10.69 1.99 12.36
N LEU A 10 -9.49 1.93 11.77
CA LEU A 10 -8.93 0.68 11.26
C LEU A 10 -8.81 -0.27 12.46
N ARG A 11 -9.85 -1.06 12.73
CA ARG A 11 -9.77 -2.21 13.62
C ARG A 11 -8.83 -3.22 12.94
N GLY A 12 -7.54 -3.12 13.26
CA GLY A 12 -6.47 -3.99 12.75
C GLY A 12 -5.08 -3.51 13.16
N LYS A 13 -4.07 -4.40 13.01
CA LYS A 13 -2.66 -4.06 13.17
C LYS A 13 -2.32 -2.91 12.24
N GLN A 14 -1.65 -1.87 12.77
CA GLN A 14 -1.20 -0.72 11.98
C GLN A 14 -0.52 -1.24 10.71
N PRO A 15 -0.97 -0.83 9.51
CA PRO A 15 -0.37 -1.31 8.27
C PRO A 15 1.12 -0.96 8.28
N LYS A 16 1.97 -1.97 8.01
CA LYS A 16 3.44 -1.87 8.07
C LYS A 16 4.03 -0.74 7.21
N LEU A 17 3.30 -0.33 6.17
CA LEU A 17 3.71 0.73 5.26
C LEU A 17 2.97 2.03 5.59
N SER A 18 3.71 3.14 5.68
CA SER A 18 3.15 4.48 5.72
C SER A 18 2.42 4.83 4.41
N GLU A 19 1.59 5.87 4.40
CA GLU A 19 0.92 6.31 3.18
C GLU A 19 1.92 6.72 2.09
N HIS A 20 3.00 7.40 2.48
CA HIS A 20 4.09 7.78 1.56
C HIS A 20 4.76 6.55 0.94
N GLN A 21 5.05 5.51 1.73
CA GLN A 21 5.65 4.29 1.23
C GLN A 21 4.71 3.54 0.27
N ARG A 22 3.39 3.53 0.53
CA ARG A 22 2.42 2.94 -0.39
C ARG A 22 2.34 3.71 -1.70
N LYS A 23 2.30 5.03 -1.64
CA LYS A 23 2.29 5.88 -2.84
C LYS A 23 3.55 5.65 -3.68
N HIS A 24 4.71 5.55 -3.04
CA HIS A 24 5.96 5.26 -3.73
C HIS A 24 5.97 3.86 -4.35
N LEU A 25 5.57 2.82 -3.60
CA LEU A 25 5.44 1.45 -4.10
C LEU A 25 4.52 1.38 -5.32
N LEU A 26 3.34 2.00 -5.25
CA LEU A 26 2.39 2.02 -6.36
C LEU A 26 2.92 2.80 -7.56
N GLY A 27 3.67 3.89 -7.35
CA GLY A 27 4.36 4.61 -8.41
C GLY A 27 5.41 3.75 -9.12
N LEU A 28 6.18 2.95 -8.38
CA LEU A 28 7.12 1.98 -8.97
C LEU A 28 6.39 0.90 -9.79
N VAL A 29 5.25 0.41 -9.29
CA VAL A 29 4.42 -0.53 -10.05
C VAL A 29 3.89 0.09 -11.33
N ASP A 30 3.43 1.35 -11.27
CA ASP A 30 2.88 2.08 -12.42
C ASP A 30 3.95 2.44 -13.46
N SER A 31 5.21 2.63 -13.04
CA SER A 31 6.34 2.87 -13.96
C SER A 31 6.60 1.68 -14.90
N GLY A 32 6.32 0.45 -14.45
CA GLY A 32 6.59 -0.77 -15.21
C GLY A 32 8.09 -1.09 -15.40
N GLU A 33 8.99 -0.27 -14.87
CA GLU A 33 10.45 -0.43 -15.01
C GLU A 33 11.01 -1.59 -14.19
N TYR A 34 10.34 -1.93 -13.09
CA TYR A 34 10.77 -2.95 -12.16
C TYR A 34 9.75 -4.09 -12.08
N THR A 35 10.26 -5.31 -11.97
CA THR A 35 9.43 -6.45 -11.62
C THR A 35 8.92 -6.31 -10.18
N ARG A 36 7.81 -6.98 -9.87
CA ARG A 36 7.24 -6.99 -8.50
C ARG A 36 8.20 -7.57 -7.45
N GLY A 37 9.21 -8.34 -7.88
CA GLY A 37 10.28 -8.85 -7.02
C GLY A 37 11.26 -7.74 -6.65
N GLU A 38 11.79 -7.05 -7.65
CA GLU A 38 12.73 -5.93 -7.47
C GLU A 38 12.09 -4.79 -6.67
N ILE A 39 10.82 -4.47 -6.90
CA ILE A 39 10.08 -3.48 -6.09
C ILE A 39 10.04 -3.91 -4.61
N ALA A 40 9.89 -5.21 -4.34
CA ALA A 40 9.86 -5.72 -2.98
C ALA A 40 11.23 -5.55 -2.29
N GLU A 41 12.32 -5.84 -3.01
CA GLU A 41 13.69 -5.63 -2.54
C GLU A 41 13.99 -4.14 -2.29
N LEU A 42 13.68 -3.26 -3.24
CA LEU A 42 13.86 -1.81 -3.12
C LEU A 42 13.10 -1.22 -1.92
N MET A 43 11.90 -1.72 -1.66
CA MET A 43 11.05 -1.27 -0.56
C MET A 43 11.32 -1.98 0.77
N GLY A 44 12.20 -2.99 0.80
CA GLY A 44 12.47 -3.80 2.00
C GLY A 44 11.26 -4.59 2.49
N VAL A 45 10.39 -5.05 1.59
CA VAL A 45 9.16 -5.81 1.91
C VAL A 45 9.11 -7.16 1.21
N SER A 46 8.17 -8.02 1.61
CA SER A 46 7.89 -9.25 0.86
C SER A 46 7.13 -8.97 -0.44
N ARG A 47 7.33 -9.82 -1.45
CA ARG A 47 6.53 -9.81 -2.71
C ARG A 47 5.03 -9.85 -2.44
N THR A 48 4.60 -10.61 -1.42
CA THR A 48 3.19 -10.69 -1.01
C THR A 48 2.62 -9.33 -0.55
N THR A 49 3.46 -8.46 0.01
CA THR A 49 3.06 -7.09 0.39
C THR A 49 2.79 -6.25 -0.85
N VAL A 50 3.64 -6.35 -1.88
CA VAL A 50 3.44 -5.67 -3.17
C VAL A 50 2.12 -6.08 -3.81
N TYR A 51 1.85 -7.38 -3.92
CA TYR A 51 0.59 -7.88 -4.47
C TYR A 51 -0.64 -7.43 -3.67
N ARG A 52 -0.56 -7.44 -2.32
CA ARG A 52 -1.66 -6.96 -1.47
C ARG A 52 -1.95 -5.48 -1.66
N GLU A 53 -0.93 -4.66 -1.89
CA GLU A 53 -1.13 -3.22 -2.09
C GLU A 53 -1.76 -2.93 -3.46
N ILE A 54 -1.34 -3.65 -4.50
CA ILE A 54 -2.00 -3.60 -5.83
C ILE A 54 -3.48 -4.02 -5.72
N GLN A 55 -3.77 -5.11 -5.01
CA GLN A 55 -5.14 -5.58 -4.80
C GLN A 55 -5.98 -4.61 -3.94
N ARG A 56 -5.36 -3.93 -2.96
CA ARG A 56 -6.05 -2.90 -2.18
C ARG A 56 -6.42 -1.71 -3.04
N ARG A 57 -5.50 -1.24 -3.88
CA ARG A 57 -5.76 -0.16 -4.84
C ARG A 57 -6.91 -0.52 -5.77
N SER A 58 -6.96 -1.75 -6.31
CA SER A 58 -8.07 -2.17 -7.18
C SER A 58 -9.41 -2.21 -6.44
N ARG A 59 -9.43 -2.69 -5.18
CA ARG A 59 -10.63 -2.69 -4.34
C ARG A 59 -11.12 -1.29 -3.96
N THR A 60 -10.21 -0.32 -3.82
CA THR A 60 -10.57 1.07 -3.54
C THR A 60 -11.05 1.81 -4.81
N ALA A 61 -10.69 1.35 -6.00
CA ALA A 61 -11.10 1.93 -7.27
C ALA A 61 -12.51 1.48 -7.74
N THR A 62 -13.15 0.52 -7.06
CA THR A 62 -14.53 0.11 -7.33
C THR A 62 -15.47 0.79 -6.30
N PRO A 63 -16.46 1.59 -6.75
CA PRO A 63 -17.44 2.21 -5.86
C PRO A 63 -18.40 1.20 -5.21
#